data_AF-A0A7Z2NU11-F1
#
_entry.id   AF-A0A7Z2NU11-F1
#
_cell.length_a   1.000
_cell.length_b   1.000
_cell.length_c   1.000
_cell.angle_alpha   90.00
_cell.angle_beta   90.00
_cell.angle_gamma   90.00
#
_symmetry.space_group_name_H-M   'P 1'
#
loop_
_entity.id
_entity.type
_entity.pdbx_description
1 polymer ?
#
loop_
_entity_poly.entity_id
_entity_poly.type
_entity_poly.pdbx_seq_one_letter_code
_entity_poly.pdbx_strand_id
1 'polypeptide(L)'
;MGGFSLWHWLVVGIIVLLLFGKGRFSDMMGDVAKGIKSFKKGMAEDDQPAAPTAGRVEAIEQARRVDGEARPVDTRSAAEDRQQG
;
A
#
# COMPACT_ATOMS: atom_id res chain seq x y z
N MET A 1 41.49 -3.81 16.61
CA MET A 1 40.28 -3.50 17.40
C MET A 1 39.07 -3.79 16.53
N GLY A 2 38.80 -5.08 16.31
CA GLY A 2 37.86 -5.58 15.32
C GLY A 2 36.44 -5.19 15.69
N GLY A 3 35.84 -4.36 14.84
CA GLY A 3 34.49 -3.85 15.01
C GLY A 3 33.50 -4.98 15.26
N PHE A 4 32.67 -4.76 16.29
CA PHE A 4 31.51 -5.55 16.69
C PHE A 4 31.04 -6.51 15.60
N SER A 5 31.40 -7.79 15.73
CA SER A 5 30.97 -8.87 14.83
C SER A 5 29.49 -8.74 14.51
N LEU A 6 29.09 -9.14 13.30
CA LEU A 6 27.70 -9.26 12.87
C LEU A 6 26.79 -9.92 13.95
N TRP A 7 27.38 -10.82 14.74
CA TRP A 7 26.74 -11.46 15.89
C TRP A 7 26.23 -10.48 16.97
N HIS A 8 26.99 -9.42 17.26
CA HIS A 8 26.61 -8.40 18.23
C HIS A 8 25.37 -7.63 17.77
N TRP A 9 25.31 -7.24 16.50
CA TRP A 9 24.16 -6.54 15.94
C TRP A 9 22.88 -7.39 15.97
N LEU A 10 22.99 -8.70 15.78
CA LEU A 10 21.86 -9.62 15.93
C LEU A 10 21.33 -9.66 17.37
N VAL A 11 22.23 -9.76 18.36
CA VAL A 11 21.88 -9.76 19.79
C VAL A 11 21.26 -8.43 20.20
N VAL A 12 21.82 -7.30 19.75
CA VAL A 12 21.29 -5.96 20.02
C VAL A 12 19.89 -5.80 19.43
N GLY A 13 19.66 -6.25 18.20
CA GLY A 13 18.35 -6.21 17.57
C GLY A 13 17.26 -6.96 18.37
N ILE A 14 17.61 -8.12 18.92
CA ILE A 14 16.70 -8.91 19.78
C ILE A 14 16.39 -8.16 21.07
N ILE A 15 17.41 -7.59 21.74
CA ILE A 15 17.22 -6.83 22.98
C ILE A 15 16.33 -5.60 22.74
N VAL A 16 16.54 -4.86 21.66
CA VAL A 16 15.71 -3.71 21.29
C VAL A 16 14.26 -4.15 21.05
N LEU A 17 14.03 -5.25 20.34
CA LEU A 17 12.67 -5.76 20.10
C LEU A 17 11.97 -6.20 21.41
N LEU A 18 12.72 -6.76 22.37
CA LEU A 18 12.20 -7.14 23.70
C LEU A 18 11.88 -5.92 24.57
N LEU A 19 12.74 -4.88 24.55
CA LEU A 19 12.52 -3.66 25.34
C LEU A 19 11.33 -2.84 24.82
N PHE A 20 11.25 -2.67 23.50
CA PHE A 20 10.19 -1.87 22.87
C PHE A 20 8.90 -2.68 22.65
N GLY A 21 9.01 -4.02 22.60
CA GLY A 21 7.91 -4.93 22.30
C GLY A 21 7.44 -4.83 20.84
N LYS A 22 6.80 -5.89 20.35
CA LYS A 22 6.32 -5.97 18.94
C LYS A 22 5.32 -4.88 18.55
N GLY A 23 4.56 -4.35 19.51
CA GLY A 23 3.47 -3.39 19.25
C GLY A 23 3.99 -1.99 18.91
N ARG A 24 4.91 -1.45 19.72
CA ARG A 24 5.42 -0.07 19.53
C ARG A 24 6.45 0.02 18.41
N PHE A 25 7.29 -1.02 18.25
CA PHE A 25 8.30 -1.06 17.20
C PHE A 25 7.66 -1.08 15.80
N SER A 26 6.58 -1.84 15.60
CA SER A 26 5.93 -1.97 14.29
C SER A 26 5.24 -0.68 13.83
N ASP A 27 4.55 0.04 14.72
CA ASP A 27 3.93 1.34 14.39
C ASP A 27 4.99 2.39 14.02
N MET A 28 6.05 2.50 14.83
CA MET A 28 7.15 3.45 14.56
C MET A 28 7.93 3.08 13.29
N MET A 29 8.21 1.80 13.04
CA MET A 29 8.85 1.35 11.79
C MET A 29 7.96 1.65 10.58
N GLY A 30 6.64 1.50 10.71
CA GLY A 30 5.68 1.80 9.66
C GLY A 30 5.70 3.28 9.25
N ASP A 31 5.72 4.19 10.23
CA ASP A 31 5.75 5.63 9.95
C ASP A 31 7.12 6.11 9.44
N VAL A 32 8.22 5.53 9.96
CA VAL A 32 9.56 5.77 9.42
C VAL A 32 9.67 5.24 7.99
N ALA A 33 9.15 4.06 7.69
CA ALA A 33 9.16 3.48 6.35
C ALA A 33 8.35 4.33 5.36
N LYS A 34 7.18 4.86 5.77
CA LYS A 34 6.40 5.81 4.95
C LYS A 34 7.19 7.10 4.69
N GLY A 35 7.83 7.67 5.71
CA GLY A 35 8.64 8.89 5.57
C GLY A 35 9.80 8.71 4.60
N ILE A 36 10.56 7.61 4.73
CA ILE A 36 11.69 7.29 3.84
C ILE A 36 11.18 6.99 2.41
N LYS A 37 10.05 6.29 2.26
CA LYS A 37 9.46 6.00 0.94
C LYS A 37 9.01 7.27 0.22
N SER A 38 8.40 8.21 0.92
CA SER A 38 8.01 9.51 0.37
C SER A 38 9.22 10.36 0.02
N PHE A 39 10.29 10.31 0.81
CA PHE A 39 11.55 10.98 0.51
C PHE A 39 12.22 10.42 -0.75
N LYS A 40 12.30 9.08 -0.86
CA LYS A 40 12.82 8.41 -2.06
C LYS A 40 11.96 8.68 -3.29
N LYS A 41 10.63 8.67 -3.15
CA LYS A 41 9.70 8.98 -4.24
C LYS A 41 9.87 10.44 -4.67
N GLY A 42 9.94 11.39 -3.74
CA GLY A 42 10.20 12.80 -4.04
C GLY A 42 11.52 13.03 -4.80
N MET A 43 12.58 12.32 -4.43
CA MET A 43 13.86 12.38 -5.17
C MET A 43 13.81 11.67 -6.53
N ALA A 44 13.01 10.61 -6.67
CA ALA A 44 12.88 9.86 -7.93
C ALA A 44 11.91 10.49 -8.93
N GLU A 45 10.92 11.27 -8.47
CA GLU A 45 9.99 12.00 -9.33
C GLU A 45 10.67 13.19 -10.05
N ASP A 46 11.82 13.65 -9.58
CA ASP A 46 12.68 14.62 -10.28
C ASP A 46 13.32 14.00 -11.55
N ASP A 47 13.38 12.66 -11.64
CA ASP A 47 14.08 11.91 -12.70
C ASP A 47 13.15 11.00 -13.55
N GLN A 48 11.90 10.77 -13.15
CA GLN A 48 10.98 9.87 -13.88
C GLN A 48 9.48 10.16 -13.63
N PRO A 49 8.58 10.11 -14.65
CA PRO A 49 7.14 10.30 -14.44
C PRO A 49 6.54 9.19 -13.57
N ALA A 50 5.75 9.61 -12.58
CA ALA A 50 5.20 8.85 -11.46
C ALA A 50 4.77 7.39 -11.71
N ALA A 51 5.41 6.45 -11.01
CA ALA A 51 4.86 5.11 -10.79
C ALA A 51 3.83 5.12 -9.63
N PRO A 52 2.64 4.51 -9.81
CA PRO A 52 1.58 4.50 -8.81
C PRO A 52 1.99 3.63 -7.62
N THR A 53 1.97 4.22 -6.43
CA THR A 53 2.29 3.51 -5.17
C THR A 53 1.14 2.57 -4.81
N ALA A 54 1.47 1.28 -4.66
CA ALA A 54 0.55 0.15 -4.45
C ALA A 54 -0.58 0.35 -3.39
N GLY A 55 -0.40 1.22 -2.40
CA GLY A 55 -1.44 1.48 -1.39
C GLY A 55 -2.58 2.41 -1.82
N ARG A 56 -2.41 3.20 -2.89
CA ARG A 56 -3.48 4.07 -3.41
C ARG A 56 -4.43 3.30 -4.32
N VAL A 57 -3.94 2.25 -4.98
CA VAL A 57 -4.76 1.40 -5.86
C VAL A 57 -5.83 0.66 -5.04
N GLU A 58 -5.47 0.16 -3.86
CA GLU A 58 -6.41 -0.50 -2.95
C GLU A 58 -7.48 0.45 -2.39
N ALA A 59 -7.12 1.69 -2.07
CA ALA A 59 -8.07 2.70 -1.57
C ALA A 59 -9.05 3.18 -2.65
N ILE A 60 -8.58 3.34 -3.90
CA ILE A 60 -9.43 3.72 -5.03
C ILE A 60 -10.36 2.55 -5.43
N GLU A 61 -9.87 1.32 -5.33
CA GLU A 61 -10.67 0.12 -5.65
C GLU A 61 -11.72 -0.16 -4.58
N GLN A 62 -11.41 0.05 -3.29
CA GLN A 62 -12.39 -0.03 -2.21
C GLN A 62 -13.48 1.05 -2.32
N ALA A 63 -13.12 2.30 -2.61
CA ALA A 63 -14.10 3.35 -2.86
C ALA A 63 -15.03 2.98 -4.03
N ARG A 64 -14.48 2.38 -5.10
CA ARG A 64 -15.27 1.92 -6.26
C ARG A 64 -16.20 0.74 -5.96
N ARG A 65 -15.88 -0.10 -4.95
CA ARG A 65 -16.77 -1.20 -4.54
C ARG A 65 -17.85 -0.79 -3.55
N VAL A 66 -17.63 0.28 -2.79
CA VAL A 66 -18.63 0.82 -1.83
C VAL A 66 -19.75 1.58 -2.56
N ASP A 67 -19.44 2.24 -3.68
CA ASP A 67 -20.44 2.93 -4.53
C ASP A 67 -20.92 2.08 -5.72
N GLY A 68 -20.41 0.86 -5.85
CA GLY A 68 -20.62 -0.03 -6.98
C GLY A 68 -21.68 -1.10 -6.75
N GLU A 69 -22.90 -0.71 -6.36
CA GLU A 69 -24.09 -1.46 -6.77
C GLU A 69 -24.26 -1.25 -8.29
N ALA A 70 -23.34 -1.87 -9.03
CA ALA A 70 -23.42 -2.04 -10.47
C ALA A 70 -24.61 -2.94 -10.72
N ARG A 71 -25.78 -2.30 -10.86
CA ARG A 71 -26.96 -2.86 -11.51
C ARG A 71 -26.48 -3.72 -12.66
N PRO A 72 -26.81 -5.02 -12.70
CA PRO A 72 -26.51 -5.82 -13.87
C PRO A 72 -27.12 -5.09 -15.05
N VAL A 73 -26.30 -4.83 -16.07
CA VAL A 73 -26.71 -4.29 -17.36
C VAL A 73 -28.02 -4.95 -17.74
N ASP A 74 -29.07 -4.14 -17.74
CA ASP A 74 -30.40 -4.53 -18.10
C ASP A 74 -30.37 -4.88 -19.60
N THR A 75 -30.19 -6.17 -19.90
CA THR A 75 -30.31 -6.73 -21.24
C THR A 75 -31.75 -6.74 -21.75
N ARG A 76 -32.71 -6.10 -21.08
CA ARG A 76 -34.13 -6.18 -21.44
C ARG A 76 -34.60 -5.13 -22.45
N SER A 77 -33.88 -4.04 -22.71
CA SER A 77 -34.50 -2.89 -23.42
C SER A 77 -34.14 -2.70 -24.90
N ALA A 78 -33.38 -3.59 -25.54
CA ALA A 78 -32.95 -3.41 -26.94
C ALA A 78 -33.48 -4.46 -27.94
N ALA A 79 -34.24 -5.47 -27.49
CA ALA A 79 -34.70 -6.57 -28.35
C ALA A 79 -36.21 -6.62 -28.61
N GLU A 80 -37.04 -5.82 -27.91
CA GLU A 80 -38.51 -5.93 -27.99
C GLU A 80 -39.17 -4.93 -28.96
N ASP A 81 -38.43 -3.97 -29.53
CA ASP A 81 -38.95 -2.89 -30.40
C ASP A 81 -38.75 -3.14 -31.92
N ARG A 82 -38.53 -4.40 -32.33
CA ARG A 82 -38.39 -4.77 -33.76
C ARG A 82 -39.37 -5.83 -34.26
N GLN A 83 -40.30 -6.29 -33.43
CA GLN A 83 -41.23 -7.36 -33.82
C GLN A 83 -42.70 -6.96 -33.85
N GLN A 84 -43.03 -5.70 -33.57
CA GLN A 84 -44.40 -5.18 -33.65
C GLN A 84 -44.40 -3.79 -34.29
N GLY A 85 -44.19 -3.76 -35.61
CA GLY A 85 -44.28 -2.56 -36.45
C GLY A 85 -44.34 -2.95 -37.91
#